data_AF-A0A0G0DL72-F1
#
_entry.id   AF-A0A0G0DL72-F1
#
_cell.length_a   1.000
_cell.length_b   1.000
_cell.length_c   1.000
_cell.angle_alpha   90.00
_cell.angle_beta   90.00
_cell.angle_gamma   90.00
#
_symmetry.space_group_name_H-M   'P 1'
#
loop_
_entity.id
_entity.type
_entity.pdbx_description
1 polymer ?
#
loop_
_entity_poly.entity_id
_entity_poly.type
_entity_poly.pdbx_seq_one_letter_code
_entity_poly.pdbx_strand_id
1 'polypeptide(L)'
;MFSLSPDIEIGAMLFLIGIAFICSLVYAFFAKEKIKALVVFSVLSNMILWLFILIGSRLFYFYDILWFRVFSVFFWPVINIYLIIKVFSKK
;
A
#
# COMPACT_ATOMS: atom_id res chain seq x y z
N MET A 1 2.17 0.65 24.08
CA MET A 1 2.39 0.80 22.63
C MET A 1 3.42 1.88 22.43
N PHE A 2 4.59 1.54 21.90
CA PHE A 2 5.60 2.53 21.51
C PHE A 2 5.09 3.25 20.26
N SER A 3 4.48 4.42 20.40
CA SER A 3 4.21 5.29 19.25
C SER A 3 5.48 6.07 18.95
N LEU A 4 6.06 5.85 17.76
CA LEU A 4 7.10 6.73 17.23
C LEU A 4 6.49 8.13 17.01
N SER A 5 7.31 9.16 16.89
CA SER A 5 6.75 10.47 16.51
C SER A 5 6.12 10.38 15.12
N PRO A 6 5.02 11.12 14.83
CA PRO A 6 4.36 11.10 13.53
C PRO A 6 5.31 11.32 12.34
N ASP A 7 6.34 12.14 12.53
CA ASP A 7 7.37 12.41 11.51
C ASP A 7 8.24 11.17 11.22
N ILE A 8 8.54 10.36 12.23
CA ILE A 8 9.26 9.10 12.02
C ILE A 8 8.32 8.07 11.37
N GLU A 9 7.04 8.04 11.78
CA GLU A 9 6.04 7.15 11.19
C GLU A 9 5.84 7.43 9.69
N ILE A 10 5.76 8.70 9.26
CA ILE A 10 5.60 9.04 7.84
C ILE A 10 6.86 8.68 7.05
N GLY A 11 8.05 8.92 7.62
CA GLY A 11 9.32 8.52 7.00
C GLY A 11 9.39 7.01 6.79
N ALA A 12 9.01 6.22 7.81
CA ALA A 12 8.95 4.77 7.71
C ALA A 12 7.91 4.29 6.68
N MET A 13 6.73 4.91 6.65
CA MET A 13 5.67 4.57 5.70
C MET A 13 6.11 4.82 4.26
N LEU A 14 6.71 5.99 3.99
CA LEU A 14 7.22 6.34 2.67
C LEU A 14 8.38 5.44 2.25
N PHE A 15 9.28 5.10 3.18
CA PHE A 15 10.36 4.15 2.91
C PHE A 15 9.84 2.78 2.50
N LEU A 16 8.85 2.24 3.24
CA LEU A 16 8.23 0.95 2.90
C LEU A 16 7.48 1.00 1.56
N ILE A 17 6.76 2.09 1.28
CA ILE A 17 6.11 2.29 -0.03
C ILE A 17 7.15 2.36 -1.15
N GLY A 18 8.29 3.01 -0.90
CA GLY A 18 9.43 3.03 -1.83
C GLY A 18 9.97 1.64 -2.12
N ILE A 19 10.13 0.79 -1.10
CA ILE A 19 10.52 -0.62 -1.28
C ILE A 19 9.47 -1.36 -2.11
N ALA A 20 8.18 -1.20 -1.81
CA ALA A 20 7.09 -1.82 -2.58
C ALA A 20 7.11 -1.39 -4.05
N PHE A 21 7.44 -0.12 -4.32
CA PHE A 21 7.59 0.40 -5.67
C PHE A 21 8.76 -0.27 -6.40
N ILE A 22 9.93 -0.39 -5.75
CA ILE A 22 11.09 -1.09 -6.30
C ILE A 22 10.75 -2.56 -6.60
N CYS A 23 10.10 -3.27 -5.67
CA CYS A 23 9.67 -4.65 -5.88
C CYS A 23 8.75 -4.78 -7.10
N SER A 24 7.80 -3.86 -7.27
CA SER A 24 6.92 -3.82 -8.44
C SER A 24 7.70 -3.55 -9.74
N LEU A 25 8.66 -2.62 -9.73
CA LEU A 25 9.50 -2.35 -10.90
C LEU A 25 10.35 -3.55 -11.30
N VAL A 26 10.95 -4.23 -10.31
CA VAL A 26 11.68 -5.48 -10.51
C VAL A 26 10.77 -6.54 -11.14
N TYR A 27 9.56 -6.72 -10.60
CA TYR A 27 8.57 -7.61 -11.20
C TYR A 27 8.20 -7.21 -12.64
N ALA A 28 7.97 -5.92 -12.90
CA ALA A 28 7.65 -5.41 -14.24
C ALA A 28 8.77 -5.72 -15.25
N PHE A 29 10.02 -5.59 -14.83
CA PHE A 29 11.19 -5.83 -15.66
C PHE A 29 11.29 -7.30 -16.07
N PHE A 30 11.13 -8.23 -15.12
CA PHE A 30 11.25 -9.67 -15.38
C PHE A 30 10.01 -10.28 -16.04
N ALA A 31 8.81 -9.95 -15.56
CA ALA A 31 7.55 -10.50 -16.09
C ALA A 31 7.13 -9.86 -17.42
N LYS A 32 7.66 -8.66 -17.74
CA LYS A 32 7.22 -7.82 -18.88
C LYS A 32 5.73 -7.45 -18.87
N GLU A 33 5.04 -7.68 -17.77
CA GLU A 33 3.60 -7.47 -17.62
C GLU A 33 3.33 -6.23 -16.74
N LYS A 34 3.41 -5.05 -17.36
CA LYS A 34 3.27 -3.74 -16.68
C LYS A 34 1.99 -3.63 -15.83
N ILE A 35 0.88 -4.20 -16.31
CA ILE A 35 -0.41 -4.17 -15.60
C ILE A 35 -0.34 -5.01 -14.32
N LYS A 36 0.23 -6.22 -14.38
CA LYS A 36 0.40 -7.07 -13.19
C LYS A 36 1.33 -6.42 -12.17
N ALA A 37 2.40 -5.76 -12.62
CA ALA A 37 3.27 -5.00 -11.74
C ALA A 37 2.51 -3.91 -10.97
N LEU A 38 1.66 -3.15 -11.66
CA LEU A 38 0.81 -2.14 -11.02
C LEU A 38 -0.11 -2.75 -9.96
N VAL A 39 -0.70 -3.93 -10.22
CA VAL A 39 -1.51 -4.65 -9.24
C VAL A 39 -0.66 -5.07 -8.02
N VAL A 40 0.54 -5.59 -8.25
CA VAL A 40 1.48 -5.96 -7.18
C VAL A 40 1.82 -4.75 -6.32
N PHE A 41 2.15 -3.61 -6.93
CA PHE A 41 2.39 -2.35 -6.20
C PHE A 41 1.17 -1.94 -5.37
N SER A 42 -0.02 -1.90 -5.98
CA SER A 42 -1.25 -1.49 -5.32
C SER A 42 -1.59 -2.37 -4.12
N VAL A 43 -1.37 -3.68 -4.21
CA VAL A 43 -1.55 -4.62 -3.10
C VAL A 43 -0.53 -4.35 -1.99
N LEU A 44 0.76 -4.26 -2.33
CA LEU A 44 1.83 -4.04 -1.35
C LEU A 44 1.67 -2.71 -0.60
N SER A 45 1.40 -1.61 -1.32
CA SER A 45 1.15 -0.31 -0.71
C SER A 45 -0.07 -0.33 0.21
N ASN A 46 -1.16 -1.00 -0.18
CA ASN A 46 -2.33 -1.11 0.68
C ASN A 46 -2.06 -1.93 1.94
N MET A 47 -1.28 -3.01 1.86
CA MET A 47 -0.84 -3.78 3.03
C MET A 47 0.02 -2.95 3.99
N ILE A 48 0.93 -2.12 3.46
CA ILE A 48 1.73 -1.20 4.27
C ILE A 48 0.83 -0.22 5.01
N LEU A 49 -0.14 0.40 4.34
CA LEU A 49 -1.08 1.32 4.98
C LEU A 49 -1.89 0.63 6.09
N TRP A 50 -2.31 -0.61 5.84
CA TRP A 50 -2.97 -1.45 6.85
C TRP A 50 -2.08 -1.69 8.08
N LEU A 51 -0.79 -1.94 7.89
CA LEU A 51 0.16 -2.13 8.99
C LEU A 51 0.19 -0.90 9.92
N PHE A 52 0.28 0.32 9.37
CA PHE A 52 0.28 1.55 10.17
C PHE A 52 -1.04 1.76 10.93
N ILE A 53 -2.16 1.36 10.33
CA ILE A 53 -3.47 1.43 10.97
C ILE A 53 -3.56 0.44 12.14
N LEU A 54 -3.07 -0.79 11.97
CA LEU A 54 -3.10 -1.84 13.00
C LEU A 54 -2.23 -1.52 14.21
N ILE A 55 -1.09 -0.86 14.01
CA ILE A 55 -0.22 -0.43 15.13
C ILE A 55 -0.73 0.82 15.86
N GLY A 56 -1.91 1.34 15.49
CA GLY A 56 -2.48 2.52 16.13
C GLY A 56 -1.72 3.81 15.82
N SER A 57 -1.11 3.92 14.65
CA SER A 57 -0.36 5.09 14.21
C SER A 57 -1.19 6.38 14.30
N ARG A 58 -0.59 7.43 14.84
CA ARG A 58 -1.22 8.76 14.97
C ARG A 58 -1.06 9.60 13.70
N LEU A 59 -0.25 9.14 12.75
CA LEU A 59 0.01 9.76 11.45
C LEU A 59 -1.26 10.28 10.77
N PHE A 60 -2.30 9.44 10.70
CA PHE A 60 -3.52 9.80 9.96
C PHE A 60 -4.31 10.94 10.56
N TYR A 61 -4.23 11.11 11.88
CA TYR A 61 -4.83 12.24 12.59
C TYR A 61 -3.93 13.47 12.57
N PHE A 62 -2.62 13.26 12.73
CA PHE A 62 -1.64 14.35 12.81
C PHE A 62 -1.51 15.14 11.50
N TYR A 63 -1.51 14.44 10.36
CA TYR A 63 -1.46 15.06 9.03
C TYR A 63 -2.84 15.31 8.41
N ASP A 64 -3.93 15.15 9.18
CA ASP A 64 -5.31 15.37 8.71
C ASP A 64 -5.69 14.56 7.44
N ILE A 65 -5.18 13.32 7.35
CA ILE A 65 -5.41 12.38 6.24
C ILE A 65 -6.30 11.21 6.66
N LEU A 66 -7.25 11.46 7.55
CA LEU A 66 -8.23 10.46 8.02
C LEU A 66 -9.01 9.80 6.88
N TRP A 67 -9.35 10.56 5.84
CA TRP A 67 -10.00 10.02 4.65
C TRP A 67 -9.16 8.93 3.98
N PHE A 68 -7.82 9.06 4.00
CA PHE A 68 -6.89 8.10 3.40
C PHE A 68 -6.85 6.79 4.20
N ARG A 69 -7.02 6.87 5.52
CA ARG A 69 -7.23 5.70 6.39
C ARG A 69 -8.52 4.97 6.01
N VAL A 70 -9.65 5.68 5.88
CA VAL A 70 -10.93 5.08 5.49
C VAL A 70 -10.83 4.45 4.09
N PHE A 71 -10.25 5.17 3.14
CA PHE A 71 -10.02 4.67 1.78
C PHE A 71 -9.21 3.37 1.76
N SER A 72 -8.10 3.35 2.50
CA SER A 72 -7.18 2.20 2.55
C SER A 72 -7.78 0.97 3.21
N VAL A 73 -8.73 1.15 4.15
CA VAL A 73 -9.38 0.02 4.83
C VAL A 73 -10.55 -0.55 4.04
N PHE A 74 -11.39 0.31 3.46
CA PHE A 74 -12.67 -0.13 2.91
C PHE A 74 -12.69 -0.20 1.39
N PHE A 75 -12.14 0.79 0.69
CA PHE A 75 -12.28 0.90 -0.75
C PHE A 75 -11.12 0.26 -1.50
N TRP A 76 -9.88 0.52 -1.06
CA TRP A 76 -8.69 0.01 -1.72
C TRP A 76 -8.62 -1.52 -1.77
N PRO A 77 -8.95 -2.27 -0.70
CA PRO A 77 -8.95 -3.74 -0.78
C PRO A 77 -9.93 -4.28 -1.81
N VAL A 78 -11.11 -3.66 -1.95
CA VAL A 78 -12.11 -4.05 -2.98
C VAL A 78 -11.55 -3.80 -4.39
N ILE A 79 -10.91 -2.66 -4.61
CA ILE A 79 -10.22 -2.35 -5.87
C ILE A 79 -9.13 -3.39 -6.14
N ASN A 80 -8.31 -3.73 -5.14
CA ASN A 80 -7.24 -4.72 -5.27
C ASN A 80 -7.79 -6.10 -5.61
N ILE A 81 -8.86 -6.56 -4.95
CA ILE A 81 -9.50 -7.85 -5.26
C ILE A 81 -10.00 -7.87 -6.71
N TYR A 82 -10.69 -6.81 -7.15
CA TYR A 82 -11.16 -6.71 -8.53
C TYR A 82 -10.00 -6.73 -9.53
N LEU A 83 -8.92 -6.00 -9.27
CA LEU A 83 -7.73 -5.99 -10.12
C LEU A 83 -7.05 -7.36 -10.18
N ILE A 84 -6.92 -8.05 -9.05
CA ILE A 84 -6.38 -9.42 -9.00
C ILE A 84 -7.21 -10.35 -9.88
N ILE A 85 -8.54 -10.37 -9.70
CA ILE A 85 -9.43 -11.20 -10.50
C ILE A 85 -9.27 -10.87 -11.98
N LYS A 86 -9.39 -9.59 -12.36
CA LYS A 86 -9.37 -9.18 -13.77
C LYS A 86 -8.05 -9.51 -14.48
N VAL A 87 -6.92 -9.33 -13.78
CA VAL A 87 -5.59 -9.41 -14.38
C VAL A 87 -5.01 -10.82 -14.30
N PHE A 88 -5.31 -11.58 -13.23
CA PHE A 88 -4.77 -12.91 -13.02
C PHE A 88 -5.75 -14.05 -13.36
N SER A 89 -7.05 -13.76 -13.58
CA SER A 89 -8.02 -14.79 -14.00
C SER A 89 -8.01 -15.09 -15.50
N LYS A 90 -7.41 -14.25 -16.34
CA LYS A 90 -7.28 -14.56 -17.78
C LYS A 90 -6.14 -15.57 -17.96
N LYS A 91 -6.49 -16.84 -18.11
CA LYS A 91 -5.66 -17.86 -18.77
C LYS A 91 -5.80 -17.73 -20.28
#